data_AF-A0A538EIQ1-F1
#
_entry.id   AF-A0A538EIQ1-F1
#
_cell.length_a   1.000
_cell.length_b   1.000
_cell.length_c   1.000
_cell.angle_alpha   90.00
_cell.angle_beta   90.00
_cell.angle_gamma   90.00
#
_symmetry.space_group_name_H-M   'P 1'
#
loop_
_entity.id
_entity.type
_entity.pdbx_description
1 polymer ?
#
loop_
_entity_poly.entity_id
_entity_poly.type
_entity_poly.pdbx_seq_one_letter_code
_entity_poly.pdbx_strand_id
1 'polypeptide(L)'
;DRIFVTYAWRAPVNGNDAPTGGYVDEFDLDGRLVAHVGQSKQLDEPWGVALAPRGFGRFGGNLLVANFGTGAINAYARAAGGWTFRGRLPVKAPGVWGIAFGNGAGAGPRTTLFYAAGPHGWHGATEVDIHGVLGAISPD
;
A
#
# COMPACT_ATOMS: atom_id res chain seq x y z
N ASP A 1 10.78 -11.25 -12.91
CA ASP A 1 10.81 -10.17 -11.91
C ASP A 1 10.10 -8.93 -12.42
N ARG A 2 9.56 -8.11 -11.51
CA ARG A 2 8.73 -6.94 -11.80
C ARG A 2 9.08 -5.82 -10.82
N ILE A 3 8.94 -4.57 -11.27
CA ILE A 3 9.09 -3.37 -10.44
C ILE A 3 7.72 -2.71 -10.35
N PHE A 4 7.29 -2.37 -9.14
CA PHE A 4 6.08 -1.58 -8.93
C PHE A 4 6.48 -0.17 -8.52
N VAL A 5 5.96 0.82 -9.21
CA VAL A 5 6.23 2.23 -8.94
C VAL A 5 4.95 2.89 -8.50
N THR A 6 5.00 3.57 -7.36
CA THR A 6 3.88 4.35 -6.83
C THR A 6 4.11 5.83 -7.11
N TYR A 7 3.02 6.54 -7.35
CA TYR A 7 3.05 7.96 -7.65
C TYR A 7 1.96 8.64 -6.83
N ALA A 8 2.35 9.63 -6.04
CA ALA A 8 1.45 10.49 -5.30
C ALA A 8 1.04 11.71 -6.14
N TRP A 9 -0.11 12.31 -5.82
CA TRP A 9 -0.48 13.59 -6.40
C TRP A 9 0.43 14.70 -5.85
N ARG A 10 0.42 15.88 -6.48
CA ARG A 10 1.15 17.02 -5.95
C ARG A 10 0.52 17.50 -4.64
N ALA A 11 1.32 17.72 -3.61
CA ALA A 11 0.87 18.30 -2.36
C ALA A 11 0.21 19.68 -2.61
N PRO A 12 -0.93 20.00 -1.95
CA PRO A 12 -1.71 21.18 -2.26
C PRO A 12 -0.95 22.51 -2.07
N VAL A 13 -0.05 22.64 -1.09
CA VAL A 13 0.88 23.80 -0.92
C VAL A 13 2.01 23.43 0.05
N ASN A 14 3.30 23.65 -0.30
CA ASN A 14 4.50 23.62 0.57
C ASN A 14 4.66 22.49 1.62
N GLY A 15 3.79 21.48 1.61
CA GLY A 15 3.84 20.28 2.43
C GLY A 15 4.43 19.10 1.65
N ASN A 16 4.84 18.07 2.38
CA ASN A 16 5.45 16.88 1.79
C ASN A 16 4.41 15.90 1.23
N ASP A 17 3.17 15.94 1.73
CA ASP A 17 2.20 14.87 1.50
C ASP A 17 0.93 15.36 0.78
N ALA A 18 0.39 14.49 -0.06
CA ALA A 18 -0.81 14.73 -0.83
C ALA A 18 -1.79 13.59 -0.57
N PRO A 19 -2.62 13.66 0.49
CA PRO A 19 -3.45 12.55 0.96
C PRO A 19 -4.67 12.27 0.07
N THR A 20 -4.51 12.45 -1.24
CA THR A 20 -5.52 12.26 -2.27
C THR A 20 -4.87 11.80 -3.57
N GLY A 21 -5.55 10.89 -4.28
CA GLY A 21 -5.15 10.48 -5.63
C GLY A 21 -3.84 9.69 -5.70
N GLY A 22 -3.35 9.51 -6.92
CA GLY A 22 -2.17 8.71 -7.20
C GLY A 22 -2.45 7.50 -8.08
N TYR A 23 -1.38 6.82 -8.46
CA TYR A 23 -1.39 5.65 -9.34
C TYR A 23 -0.28 4.69 -8.96
N VAL A 24 -0.45 3.43 -9.34
CA VAL A 24 0.59 2.40 -9.22
C VAL A 24 0.72 1.72 -10.57
N ASP A 25 1.95 1.62 -11.05
CA ASP A 25 2.29 1.00 -12.33
C ASP A 25 3.27 -0.15 -12.13
N GLU A 26 3.14 -1.17 -12.97
CA GLU A 26 4.03 -2.32 -13.07
C GLU A 26 4.96 -2.13 -14.26
N PHE A 27 6.26 -2.29 -14.02
CA PHE A 27 7.31 -2.27 -15.02
C PHE A 27 8.07 -3.60 -15.05
N ASP A 28 8.69 -3.91 -16.19
CA ASP A 28 9.75 -4.91 -16.26
C ASP A 28 11.10 -4.31 -15.86
N LEU A 29 12.14 -5.16 -15.80
CA LEU A 29 13.48 -4.72 -15.41
C LEU A 29 14.19 -3.85 -16.46
N ASP A 30 13.67 -3.81 -17.69
CA ASP A 30 14.16 -2.92 -18.74
C ASP A 30 13.47 -1.53 -18.68
N GLY A 31 12.59 -1.32 -17.70
CA GLY A 31 11.84 -0.08 -17.51
C GLY A 31 10.65 0.08 -18.45
N ARG A 32 10.21 -0.99 -19.13
CA ARG A 32 8.99 -0.93 -19.97
C ARG A 32 7.76 -1.07 -19.10
N LEU A 33 6.77 -0.20 -19.34
CA LEU A 33 5.46 -0.28 -18.71
C LEU A 33 4.76 -1.60 -19.12
N VAL A 34 4.39 -2.40 -18.13
CA VAL A 34 3.72 -3.70 -18.30
C VAL A 34 2.21 -3.56 -18.12
N ALA A 35 1.80 -2.88 -17.05
CA ALA A 35 0.38 -2.70 -16.72
C ALA A 35 0.18 -1.56 -15.72
N HIS A 36 -1.01 -0.95 -15.76
CA HIS A 36 -1.51 -0.11 -14.68
C HIS A 36 -2.15 -0.98 -13.59
N VAL A 37 -1.79 -0.77 -12.33
CA VAL A 37 -2.30 -1.55 -11.20
C VAL A 37 -3.59 -0.95 -10.65
N GLY A 38 -3.55 0.34 -10.32
CA GLY A 38 -4.63 1.04 -9.66
C GLY A 38 -4.59 2.53 -9.99
N GLN A 39 -5.76 3.17 -9.92
CA GLN A 39 -5.94 4.57 -10.25
C GLN A 39 -6.64 5.32 -9.11
N SER A 40 -6.66 6.64 -9.22
CA SER A 40 -6.97 7.62 -8.16
C SER A 40 -8.33 7.49 -7.46
N LYS A 41 -9.27 6.64 -7.93
CA LYS A 41 -10.52 6.38 -7.19
C LYS A 41 -10.29 5.53 -5.94
N GLN A 42 -9.35 4.60 -5.99
CA GLN A 42 -9.03 3.71 -4.87
C GLN A 42 -7.78 4.14 -4.13
N LEU A 43 -6.93 4.95 -4.77
CA LEU A 43 -5.61 5.33 -4.28
C LEU A 43 -5.59 6.77 -3.76
N ASP A 44 -4.91 6.93 -2.63
CA ASP A 44 -4.63 8.21 -1.98
C ASP A 44 -3.22 8.15 -1.39
N GLU A 45 -2.25 8.67 -2.14
CA GLU A 45 -0.83 8.61 -1.79
C GLU A 45 -0.35 7.17 -1.55
N PRO A 46 -0.33 6.33 -2.61
CA PRO A 46 0.12 4.95 -2.49
C PRO A 46 1.59 4.91 -2.07
N TRP A 47 1.88 4.25 -0.95
CA TRP A 47 3.22 4.25 -0.35
C TRP A 47 3.76 2.83 -0.14
N GLY A 48 3.05 2.02 0.64
CA GLY A 48 3.46 0.64 0.89
C GLY A 48 2.99 -0.31 -0.21
N VAL A 49 3.87 -1.17 -0.73
CA VAL A 49 3.53 -2.20 -1.72
C VAL A 49 4.08 -3.56 -1.31
N ALA A 50 3.25 -4.59 -1.30
CA ALA A 50 3.66 -5.97 -1.01
C ALA A 50 2.82 -6.99 -1.77
N LEU A 51 3.46 -8.04 -2.30
CA LEU A 51 2.73 -9.16 -2.89
C LEU A 51 2.31 -10.16 -1.80
N ALA A 52 1.00 -10.40 -1.68
CA ALA A 52 0.48 -11.32 -0.70
C ALA A 52 0.83 -12.78 -1.04
N PRO A 53 1.34 -13.57 -0.09
CA PRO A 53 1.55 -14.99 -0.29
C PRO A 53 0.19 -15.69 -0.43
N ARG A 54 0.17 -16.85 -1.10
CA ARG A 54 -1.06 -17.63 -1.34
C ARG A 54 -1.88 -17.94 -0.08
N GLY A 55 -1.24 -18.02 1.09
CA GLY A 55 -1.91 -18.31 2.37
C GLY A 55 -2.53 -17.09 3.07
N PHE A 56 -2.52 -15.89 2.48
CA PHE A 56 -3.07 -14.68 3.11
C PHE A 56 -4.60 -14.53 2.92
N GLY A 57 -5.32 -15.62 3.22
CA GLY A 57 -6.78 -15.68 3.13
C GLY A 57 -7.32 -15.27 1.76
N ARG A 58 -8.44 -14.53 1.74
CA ARG A 58 -9.13 -14.09 0.51
C ARG A 58 -8.28 -13.23 -0.42
N PHE A 59 -7.17 -12.67 0.08
CA PHE A 59 -6.27 -11.81 -0.68
C PHE A 59 -4.94 -12.49 -1.03
N GLY A 60 -4.81 -13.79 -0.80
CA GLY A 60 -3.61 -14.53 -1.18
C GLY A 60 -3.31 -14.43 -2.67
N GLY A 61 -2.07 -14.04 -3.02
CA GLY A 61 -1.63 -13.81 -4.40
C GLY A 61 -1.93 -12.41 -4.96
N ASN A 62 -2.64 -11.55 -4.23
CA ASN A 62 -2.91 -10.18 -4.66
C ASN A 62 -1.73 -9.25 -4.35
N LEU A 63 -1.57 -8.20 -5.16
CA LEU A 63 -0.73 -7.06 -4.80
C LEU A 63 -1.49 -6.19 -3.80
N LEU A 64 -0.88 -5.94 -2.65
CA LEU A 64 -1.38 -5.04 -1.63
C LEU A 64 -0.75 -3.67 -1.81
N VAL A 65 -1.58 -2.63 -1.80
CA VAL A 65 -1.16 -1.23 -1.87
C VAL A 65 -1.75 -0.49 -0.69
N ALA A 66 -0.88 -0.03 0.21
CA ALA A 66 -1.23 0.75 1.38
C ALA A 66 -1.17 2.24 1.06
N ASN A 67 -2.26 2.94 1.37
CA ASN A 67 -2.43 4.37 1.14
C ASN A 67 -2.01 5.15 2.38
N PHE A 68 -1.11 6.10 2.23
CA PHE A 68 -0.63 6.93 3.33
C PHE A 68 -1.77 7.75 3.94
N GLY A 69 -2.56 8.44 3.11
CA GLY A 69 -3.60 9.37 3.55
C GLY A 69 -4.68 8.73 4.42
N THR A 70 -5.45 7.81 3.86
CA THR A 70 -6.59 7.16 4.53
C THR A 70 -6.19 5.96 5.39
N GLY A 71 -4.96 5.46 5.21
CA GLY A 71 -4.49 4.21 5.80
C GLY A 71 -5.12 2.94 5.20
N ALA A 72 -5.94 3.06 4.15
CA ALA A 72 -6.57 1.90 3.54
C ALA A 72 -5.52 1.00 2.87
N ILE A 73 -5.64 -0.32 3.02
CA ILE A 73 -4.82 -1.28 2.28
C ILE A 73 -5.71 -1.94 1.21
N ASN A 74 -5.48 -1.57 -0.04
CA ASN A 74 -6.18 -2.09 -1.21
C ASN A 74 -5.53 -3.38 -1.69
N ALA A 75 -6.33 -4.31 -2.21
CA ALA A 75 -5.84 -5.54 -2.82
C ALA A 75 -6.19 -5.59 -4.32
N TYR A 76 -5.21 -5.91 -5.15
CA TYR A 76 -5.34 -6.02 -6.60
C TYR A 76 -4.92 -7.41 -7.06
N ALA A 77 -5.77 -8.11 -7.81
CA ALA A 77 -5.43 -9.40 -8.40
C ALA A 77 -4.90 -9.21 -9.82
N ARG A 78 -3.86 -9.98 -10.19
CA ARG A 78 -3.37 -10.02 -11.56
C ARG A 78 -4.41 -10.70 -12.47
N ALA A 79 -4.73 -10.08 -13.60
CA ALA A 79 -5.60 -10.58 -14.65
C ALA A 79 -4.89 -10.51 -16.01
N ALA A 80 -5.47 -11.12 -17.06
CA ALA A 80 -4.85 -11.20 -18.38
C ALA A 80 -4.54 -9.82 -19.02
N GLY A 81 -5.33 -8.79 -18.68
CA GLY A 81 -5.18 -7.43 -19.20
C GLY A 81 -4.56 -6.42 -18.23
N GLY A 82 -4.03 -6.85 -17.07
CA GLY A 82 -3.49 -5.95 -16.05
C GLY A 82 -3.93 -6.35 -14.65
N TRP A 83 -4.46 -5.41 -13.88
CA TRP A 83 -4.83 -5.63 -12.49
C TRP A 83 -6.28 -5.26 -12.21
N THR A 84 -6.91 -6.02 -11.31
CA THR A 84 -8.30 -5.81 -10.92
C THR A 84 -8.40 -5.59 -9.42
N PHE A 85 -9.04 -4.50 -9.00
CA PHE A 85 -9.33 -4.25 -7.59
C PHE A 85 -10.24 -5.35 -7.01
N ARG A 86 -9.85 -5.91 -5.87
CA ARG A 86 -10.55 -7.01 -5.17
C ARG A 86 -11.13 -6.60 -3.83
N GLY A 87 -10.98 -5.34 -3.44
CA GLY A 87 -11.45 -4.81 -2.16
C GLY A 87 -10.31 -4.34 -1.26
N ARG A 88 -10.64 -4.17 0.02
CA ARG A 88 -9.73 -3.64 1.05
C ARG A 88 -9.59 -4.64 2.19
N LEU A 89 -8.45 -4.58 2.88
CA LEU A 89 -8.33 -5.20 4.19
C LEU A 89 -9.29 -4.49 5.18
N PRO A 90 -9.83 -5.21 6.18
CA PRO A 90 -10.73 -4.63 7.17
C PRO A 90 -10.01 -3.72 8.18
N VAL A 91 -8.67 -3.73 8.17
CA VAL A 91 -7.81 -2.91 9.04
C VAL A 91 -7.22 -1.77 8.23
N LYS A 92 -7.09 -0.60 8.86
CA LYS A 92 -6.38 0.56 8.33
C LYS A 92 -5.06 0.78 9.08
N ALA A 93 -4.08 1.33 8.38
CA ALA A 93 -2.81 1.80 8.91
C ALA A 93 -2.59 3.26 8.50
N PRO A 94 -3.22 4.25 9.18
CA PRO A 94 -3.08 5.67 8.84
C PRO A 94 -1.62 6.12 8.89
N GLY A 95 -1.16 6.86 7.87
CA GLY A 95 0.23 7.33 7.78
C GLY A 95 1.23 6.19 7.54
N VAL A 96 0.86 5.17 6.77
CA VAL A 96 1.72 4.00 6.51
C VAL A 96 2.97 4.35 5.71
N TRP A 97 4.14 4.03 6.25
CA TRP A 97 5.46 4.22 5.61
C TRP A 97 6.00 2.97 4.95
N GLY A 98 5.52 1.79 5.36
CA GLY A 98 5.98 0.53 4.78
C GLY A 98 5.11 -0.64 5.20
N ILE A 99 5.02 -1.63 4.31
CA ILE A 99 4.38 -2.91 4.56
C ILE A 99 5.28 -4.04 4.07
N ALA A 100 5.33 -5.16 4.78
CA ALA A 100 6.09 -6.33 4.37
C ALA A 100 5.51 -7.61 5.00
N PHE A 101 5.59 -8.73 4.28
CA PHE A 101 5.29 -10.03 4.86
C PHE A 101 6.47 -10.57 5.66
N GLY A 102 6.17 -11.34 6.70
CA GLY A 102 7.19 -12.07 7.45
C GLY A 102 7.97 -13.06 6.57
N ASN A 103 9.15 -13.46 7.03
CA ASN A 103 10.03 -14.35 6.27
C ASN A 103 9.88 -15.84 6.64
N GLY A 104 9.06 -16.16 7.65
CA GLY A 104 8.92 -17.51 8.20
C GLY A 104 10.01 -17.89 9.20
N ALA A 105 10.77 -16.92 9.69
CA ALA A 105 11.83 -17.08 10.69
C ALA A 105 11.71 -15.96 11.74
N GLY A 106 12.81 -15.31 12.12
CA GLY A 106 12.83 -14.25 13.13
C GLY A 106 11.94 -13.04 12.83
N ALA A 107 11.55 -12.82 11.57
CA ALA A 107 10.61 -11.75 11.17
C ALA A 107 9.14 -12.22 11.10
N GLY A 108 8.80 -13.34 11.75
CA GLY A 108 7.43 -13.83 11.89
C GLY A 108 6.92 -14.66 10.71
N PRO A 109 5.67 -15.15 10.79
CA PRO A 109 5.07 -16.03 9.79
C PRO A 109 5.02 -15.40 8.40
N ARG A 110 5.18 -16.23 7.36
CA ARG A 110 5.11 -15.75 5.97
C ARG A 110 3.77 -15.13 5.61
N THR A 111 2.70 -15.53 6.28
CA THR A 111 1.35 -15.03 6.04
C THR A 111 1.00 -13.82 6.90
N THR A 112 1.89 -13.34 7.79
CA THR A 112 1.63 -12.12 8.56
C THR A 112 2.15 -10.91 7.81
N LEU A 113 1.27 -9.94 7.55
CA LEU A 113 1.61 -8.64 6.99
C LEU A 113 1.95 -7.66 8.12
N PHE A 114 3.18 -7.21 8.18
CA PHE A 114 3.63 -6.16 9.08
C PHE A 114 3.51 -4.79 8.41
N TYR A 115 3.24 -3.76 9.21
CA TYR A 115 3.24 -2.37 8.75
C TYR A 115 3.89 -1.45 9.77
N ALA A 116 4.66 -0.48 9.27
CA ALA A 116 5.13 0.66 10.03
C ALA A 116 4.35 1.89 9.60
N ALA A 117 3.75 2.59 10.57
CA ALA A 117 2.87 3.72 10.33
C ALA A 117 3.15 4.86 11.31
N GLY A 118 2.88 6.08 10.84
CA GLY A 118 2.90 7.30 11.63
C GLY A 118 1.53 7.96 11.64
N PRO A 119 0.58 7.50 12.48
CA PRO A 119 -0.72 8.15 12.60
C PRO A 119 -0.55 9.60 13.06
N HIS A 120 -1.27 10.50 12.41
CA HIS A 120 -1.21 11.94 12.66
C HIS A 120 -2.59 12.57 12.40
N GLY A 121 -2.79 13.79 12.89
CA GLY A 121 -3.90 14.67 12.53
C GLY A 121 -3.45 15.74 11.52
N TRP A 122 -4.40 16.27 10.75
CA TRP A 122 -4.16 17.40 9.84
C TRP A 122 -4.75 18.68 10.43
N HIS A 123 -3.92 19.71 10.60
CA HIS A 123 -4.36 21.07 10.95
C HIS A 123 -3.92 22.05 9.85
N GLY A 124 -4.82 22.32 8.91
CA GLY A 124 -4.49 23.09 7.72
C GLY A 124 -3.50 22.32 6.83
N ALA A 125 -2.34 22.91 6.56
CA ALA A 125 -1.28 22.30 5.75
C ALA A 125 -0.19 21.59 6.57
N THR A 126 -0.40 21.42 7.88
CA THR A 126 0.60 20.87 8.80
C THR A 126 0.09 19.61 9.48
N GLU A 127 0.94 18.58 9.56
CA GLU A 127 0.73 17.39 10.38
C GLU A 127 0.93 17.71 11.86
N VAL A 128 0.03 17.22 12.71
CA VAL A 128 0.07 17.35 14.17
C VAL A 128 -0.21 15.99 14.82
N ASP A 129 0.02 15.85 16.12
CA ASP A 129 -0.26 14.62 16.88
C ASP A 129 0.39 13.36 16.27
N ILE A 130 1.65 13.52 15.83
CA ILE A 130 2.41 12.46 15.15
C ILE A 130 2.82 11.39 16.16
N HIS A 131 2.46 10.15 15.86
CA HIS A 131 2.82 8.96 16.64
C HIS A 131 3.54 7.93 15.78
N GLY A 132 4.06 6.86 16.40
CA GLY A 132 4.65 5.73 15.70
C GLY A 132 3.97 4.42 16.09
N VAL A 133 3.60 3.62 15.10
CA VAL A 133 2.97 2.31 15.29
C VAL A 133 3.68 1.27 14.42
N LEU A 134 4.07 0.16 15.04
CA LEU A 134 4.40 -1.08 14.34
C LEU A 134 3.27 -2.06 14.62
N GLY A 135 2.61 -2.53 13.56
CA GLY A 135 1.48 -3.45 13.65
C GLY A 135 1.63 -4.67 12.75
N ALA A 136 0.76 -5.64 12.97
CA ALA A 136 0.70 -6.88 12.22
C ALA A 136 -0.76 -7.24 11.90
N ILE A 137 -0.98 -7.75 10.69
CA ILE A 137 -2.26 -8.26 10.20
C ILE A 137 -2.03 -9.71 9.78
N SER A 138 -2.70 -10.63 10.45
CA SER A 138 -2.70 -12.06 10.12
C SER A 138 -3.97 -12.40 9.34
N PRO A 139 -3.94 -13.45 8.50
CA PRO A 139 -5.16 -13.95 7.85
C PRO A 139 -6.15 -14.43 8.90
N ASP A 140 -7.43 -14.29 8.59
CA ASP A 140 -8.52 -14.94 9.32
C ASP A 140 -8.41 -16.48 9.24
#